data_AF-A0A260B5M2-F1
#
_entry.id   AF-A0A260B5M2-F1
#
_cell.length_a   1.000
_cell.length_b   1.000
_cell.length_c   1.000
_cell.angle_alpha   90.00
_cell.angle_beta   90.00
_cell.angle_gamma   90.00
#
_symmetry.space_group_name_H-M   'P 1'
#
loop_
_entity.id
_entity.type
_entity.pdbx_description
1 polymer ?
#
loop_
_entity_poly.entity_id
_entity_poly.type
_entity_poly.pdbx_seq_one_letter_code
_entity_poly.pdbx_strand_id
1 'polypeptide(L)'
;MCVAAAIVVVTATTGAATSSPTEDRRSPVAQTVRALVTEPAEDAASTIPSDFADVMGYRPAVQDGMASNPGGDCSSPIPLPPEFEAACRAHDLGYDLLRYANATGTTVDPQWRRAIDAQLDSRMHDACHHRTDDGSRQICDAAAVVAATAVDLNSWRQSFGAPVAEPAMPLTLFGAVLALTLLIASVVARYRRVSMTPTRTDRR
;
A
#
# COMPACT_ATOMS: atom_id res chain seq x y z
N MET A 1 21.04 27.53 -48.90
CA MET A 1 21.06 26.15 -48.38
C MET A 1 20.08 26.11 -47.22
N CYS A 2 18.91 25.50 -47.39
CA CYS A 2 17.92 25.30 -46.32
C CYS A 2 17.73 23.79 -46.16
N VAL A 3 18.03 23.26 -44.97
CA VAL A 3 17.78 21.86 -44.64
C VAL A 3 16.52 21.83 -43.78
N ALA A 4 15.42 21.28 -44.32
CA ALA A 4 14.22 21.01 -43.56
C ALA A 4 14.31 19.59 -42.98
N ALA A 5 14.29 19.49 -41.65
CA ALA A 5 14.22 18.20 -40.95
C ALA A 5 12.76 17.76 -40.84
N ALA A 6 12.43 16.60 -41.43
CA ALA A 6 11.11 15.99 -41.29
C ALA A 6 11.08 15.13 -40.02
N ILE A 7 10.18 15.45 -39.09
CA ILE A 7 9.91 14.64 -37.90
C ILE A 7 8.82 13.63 -38.27
N VAL A 8 9.17 12.35 -38.30
CA VAL A 8 8.22 11.25 -38.44
C VAL A 8 7.73 10.87 -37.04
N VAL A 9 6.47 11.15 -36.75
CA VAL A 9 5.81 10.67 -35.53
C VAL A 9 5.25 9.28 -35.81
N VAL A 10 5.81 8.26 -35.15
CA VAL A 10 5.27 6.89 -35.18
C VAL A 10 4.24 6.78 -34.05
N THR A 11 2.96 6.70 -34.40
CA THR A 11 1.90 6.39 -33.45
C THR A 11 1.77 4.87 -33.29
N ALA A 12 2.22 4.34 -32.15
CA ALA A 12 1.96 2.96 -31.76
C ALA A 12 0.50 2.85 -31.29
N THR A 13 -0.34 2.15 -32.05
CA THR A 13 -1.70 1.79 -31.62
C THR A 13 -1.63 0.50 -30.81
N THR A 14 -1.49 0.61 -29.49
CA THR A 14 -1.77 -0.51 -28.57
C THR A 14 -3.28 -0.67 -28.48
N GLY A 15 -3.82 -1.69 -29.15
CA GLY A 15 -5.20 -2.13 -28.99
C GLY A 15 -5.38 -2.83 -27.65
N ALA A 16 -5.54 -2.06 -26.56
CA ALA A 16 -6.18 -2.58 -25.36
C ALA A 16 -7.68 -2.67 -25.63
N ALA A 17 -8.25 -3.87 -25.57
CA ALA A 17 -9.69 -4.04 -25.62
C ALA A 17 -10.29 -3.39 -24.36
N THR A 18 -10.77 -2.16 -24.49
CA THR A 18 -11.45 -1.46 -23.40
C THR A 18 -12.81 -2.08 -23.20
N SER A 19 -12.96 -2.90 -22.15
CA SER A 19 -14.29 -3.31 -21.67
C SER A 19 -15.15 -2.07 -21.43
N SER A 20 -16.43 -2.13 -21.78
CA SER A 20 -17.30 -0.95 -21.63
C SER A 20 -17.49 -0.62 -20.14
N PRO A 21 -17.58 0.65 -19.72
CA PRO A 21 -17.81 1.03 -18.31
C PRO A 21 -19.06 0.39 -17.67
N THR A 22 -20.05 -0.01 -18.50
CA THR A 22 -21.27 -0.70 -18.07
C THR A 22 -21.08 -2.21 -17.87
N GLU A 23 -20.07 -2.80 -18.50
CA GLU A 23 -19.68 -4.20 -18.34
C GLU A 23 -18.87 -4.38 -17.05
N ASP A 24 -17.99 -3.43 -16.76
CA ASP A 24 -17.21 -3.38 -15.52
C ASP A 24 -18.11 -3.26 -14.27
N ARG A 25 -19.15 -2.42 -14.32
CA ARG A 25 -20.13 -2.27 -13.21
C ARG A 25 -20.97 -3.53 -12.94
N ARG A 26 -21.05 -4.45 -13.91
CA ARG A 26 -21.79 -5.72 -13.78
C ARG A 26 -20.91 -6.88 -13.32
N SER A 27 -19.58 -6.70 -13.26
CA SER A 27 -18.67 -7.71 -12.72
C SER A 27 -19.11 -8.09 -11.29
N PRO A 28 -19.20 -9.39 -10.96
CA PRO A 28 -19.44 -9.84 -9.59
C PRO A 28 -18.43 -9.23 -8.62
N VAL A 29 -17.15 -9.14 -9.01
CA VAL A 29 -16.11 -8.54 -8.16
C VAL A 29 -16.34 -7.05 -7.94
N ALA A 30 -16.75 -6.30 -8.96
CA ALA A 30 -17.09 -4.88 -8.80
C ALA A 30 -18.23 -4.67 -7.79
N GLN A 31 -19.22 -5.58 -7.80
CA GLN A 31 -20.32 -5.56 -6.84
C GLN A 31 -19.84 -5.88 -5.43
N THR A 32 -18.97 -6.88 -5.26
CA THR A 32 -18.38 -7.22 -3.97
C THR A 32 -17.51 -6.09 -3.42
N VAL A 33 -16.65 -5.49 -4.24
CA VAL A 33 -15.82 -4.35 -3.83
C VAL A 33 -16.69 -3.19 -3.38
N ARG A 34 -17.73 -2.85 -4.17
CA ARG A 34 -18.69 -1.81 -3.77
C ARG A 34 -19.35 -2.15 -2.43
N ALA A 35 -19.83 -3.38 -2.28
CA ALA A 35 -20.52 -3.80 -1.07
C ALA A 35 -19.60 -3.76 0.16
N LEU A 36 -18.34 -4.19 0.03
CA LEU A 36 -17.34 -4.05 1.09
C LEU A 36 -17.16 -2.59 1.51
N VAL A 37 -17.21 -1.65 0.56
CA VAL A 37 -16.98 -0.23 0.85
C VAL A 37 -18.20 0.53 1.37
N THR A 38 -19.43 0.13 1.02
CA THR A 38 -20.65 0.89 1.36
C THR A 38 -21.66 0.18 2.24
N GLU A 39 -21.65 -1.15 2.31
CA GLU A 39 -22.72 -1.93 2.93
C GLU A 39 -22.32 -2.49 4.31
N PRO A 40 -23.31 -2.89 5.14
CA PRO A 40 -23.05 -3.66 6.36
C PRO A 40 -22.28 -4.95 6.06
N ALA A 41 -21.51 -5.41 7.05
CA ALA A 41 -20.58 -6.54 6.86
C ALA A 41 -21.25 -7.83 6.38
N GLU A 42 -22.42 -8.16 6.91
CA GLU A 42 -23.18 -9.36 6.50
C GLU A 42 -23.63 -9.27 5.04
N ASP A 43 -24.13 -8.10 4.64
CA ASP A 43 -24.56 -7.85 3.27
C ASP A 43 -23.37 -7.91 2.31
N ALA A 44 -22.25 -7.28 2.68
CA ALA A 44 -21.01 -7.34 1.92
C ALA A 44 -20.47 -8.78 1.79
N ALA A 45 -20.45 -9.54 2.88
CA ALA A 45 -20.01 -10.94 2.88
C ALA A 45 -20.88 -11.81 1.96
N SER A 46 -22.18 -11.55 1.88
CA SER A 46 -23.10 -12.28 0.99
C SER A 46 -22.83 -12.07 -0.49
N THR A 47 -22.10 -11.00 -0.87
CA THR A 47 -21.74 -10.71 -2.26
C THR A 47 -20.42 -11.33 -2.71
N ILE A 48 -19.69 -11.99 -1.81
CA ILE A 48 -18.40 -12.61 -2.14
C ILE A 48 -18.62 -13.78 -3.12
N PRO A 49 -17.81 -13.90 -4.20
CA PRO A 49 -17.94 -15.01 -5.16
C PRO A 49 -17.90 -16.38 -4.47
N SER A 50 -18.80 -17.29 -4.86
CA SER A 50 -18.95 -18.60 -4.20
C SER A 50 -17.71 -19.49 -4.31
N ASP A 51 -16.93 -19.31 -5.37
CA ASP A 51 -15.67 -20.01 -5.68
C ASP A 51 -14.43 -19.26 -5.15
N PHE A 52 -14.61 -18.12 -4.46
CA PHE A 52 -13.50 -17.36 -3.87
C PHE A 52 -12.62 -18.25 -2.98
N ALA A 53 -13.22 -19.11 -2.16
CA ALA A 53 -12.47 -19.98 -1.27
C ALA A 53 -11.62 -21.04 -2.00
N ASP A 54 -12.08 -21.50 -3.16
CA ASP A 54 -11.36 -22.47 -3.98
C ASP A 54 -10.16 -21.80 -4.69
N VAL A 55 -10.29 -20.52 -5.07
CA VAL A 55 -9.23 -19.75 -5.73
C VAL A 55 -8.23 -19.17 -4.74
N MET A 56 -8.69 -18.62 -3.62
CA MET A 56 -7.86 -17.92 -2.63
C MET A 56 -7.40 -18.81 -1.46
N GLY A 57 -7.99 -19.99 -1.29
CA GLY A 57 -7.57 -20.97 -0.30
C GLY A 57 -8.05 -20.71 1.14
N TYR A 58 -8.96 -19.75 1.35
CA TYR A 58 -9.58 -19.48 2.65
C TYR A 58 -11.01 -18.98 2.49
N ARG A 59 -11.81 -19.06 3.57
CA ARG A 59 -13.16 -18.49 3.61
C ARG A 59 -13.14 -17.15 4.34
N PRO A 60 -13.59 -16.05 3.71
CA PRO A 60 -13.83 -14.79 4.40
C PRO A 60 -14.85 -14.94 5.54
N ALA A 61 -14.75 -14.08 6.54
CA ALA A 61 -15.65 -14.09 7.69
C ALA A 61 -16.00 -12.66 8.12
N VAL A 62 -17.17 -12.50 8.74
CA VAL A 62 -17.50 -11.26 9.44
C VAL A 62 -16.83 -11.31 10.81
N GLN A 63 -15.91 -10.37 11.06
CA GLN A 63 -15.19 -10.20 12.32
C GLN A 63 -15.17 -8.72 12.69
N ASP A 64 -15.38 -8.40 13.97
CA ASP A 64 -15.33 -7.03 14.48
C ASP A 64 -16.22 -6.05 13.68
N GLY A 65 -17.36 -6.54 13.17
CA GLY A 65 -18.30 -5.75 12.38
C GLY A 65 -17.87 -5.50 10.92
N MET A 66 -16.91 -6.25 10.39
CA MET A 66 -16.40 -6.11 9.02
C MET A 66 -16.27 -7.48 8.34
N ALA A 67 -16.61 -7.56 7.04
CA ALA A 67 -16.21 -8.70 6.23
C ALA A 67 -14.68 -8.66 6.04
N SER A 68 -13.99 -9.77 6.31
CA SER A 68 -12.55 -9.77 6.52
C SER A 68 -11.85 -11.06 6.09
N ASN A 69 -10.53 -10.97 5.91
CA ASN A 69 -9.65 -12.13 5.87
C ASN A 69 -9.33 -12.55 7.32
N PRO A 70 -9.84 -13.70 7.81
CA PRO A 70 -9.68 -14.10 9.21
C PRO A 70 -8.23 -14.44 9.58
N GLY A 71 -7.38 -14.73 8.59
CA GLY A 71 -5.95 -14.97 8.78
C GLY A 71 -5.06 -13.78 8.39
N GLY A 72 -5.67 -12.65 8.01
CA GLY A 72 -4.95 -11.43 7.66
C GLY A 72 -4.33 -10.75 8.88
N ASP A 73 -3.43 -9.81 8.63
CA ASP A 73 -2.73 -9.07 9.67
C ASP A 73 -2.45 -7.62 9.25
N CYS A 74 -2.14 -6.76 10.22
CA CYS A 74 -1.57 -5.45 9.91
C CYS A 74 -0.09 -5.62 9.55
N SER A 75 0.19 -6.06 8.33
CA SER A 75 1.54 -6.17 7.78
C SER A 75 2.18 -4.78 7.66
N SER A 76 2.93 -4.37 8.69
CA SER A 76 3.65 -3.10 8.76
C SER A 76 5.08 -3.28 9.29
N PRO A 77 6.08 -2.56 8.74
CA PRO A 77 7.46 -2.63 9.24
C PRO A 77 7.63 -2.04 10.64
N ILE A 78 6.65 -1.26 11.11
CA ILE A 78 6.57 -0.73 12.47
C ILE A 78 5.26 -1.16 13.12
N PRO A 79 5.23 -1.41 14.44
CA PRO A 79 3.99 -1.71 15.14
C PRO A 79 2.94 -0.63 14.92
N LEU A 80 1.74 -1.05 14.52
CA LEU A 80 0.56 -0.19 14.41
C LEU A 80 -0.30 -0.31 15.68
N PRO A 81 -1.15 0.70 15.97
CA PRO A 81 -2.15 0.58 17.01
C PRO A 81 -2.98 -0.71 16.88
N PRO A 82 -3.16 -1.50 17.96
CA PRO A 82 -3.89 -2.77 17.89
C PRO A 82 -5.35 -2.61 17.45
N GLU A 83 -5.96 -1.45 17.70
CA GLU A 83 -7.31 -1.14 17.21
C GLU A 83 -7.43 -1.09 15.67
N PHE A 84 -6.32 -1.10 14.92
CA PHE A 84 -6.34 -1.16 13.46
C PHE A 84 -6.48 -2.58 12.91
N GLU A 85 -6.33 -3.62 13.74
CA GLU A 85 -6.28 -5.02 13.30
C GLU A 85 -7.51 -5.43 12.48
N ALA A 86 -8.71 -5.05 12.94
CA ALA A 86 -9.96 -5.30 12.21
C ALA A 86 -9.98 -4.61 10.84
N ALA A 87 -9.54 -3.35 10.78
CA ALA A 87 -9.48 -2.58 9.53
C ALA A 87 -8.48 -3.19 8.53
N CYS A 88 -7.30 -3.62 9.01
CA CYS A 88 -6.30 -4.31 8.18
C CYS A 88 -6.83 -5.63 7.62
N ARG A 89 -7.44 -6.49 8.44
CA ARG A 89 -8.03 -7.75 7.97
C ARG A 89 -9.11 -7.54 6.91
N ALA A 90 -9.89 -6.48 7.04
CA ALA A 90 -10.90 -6.12 6.05
C ALA A 90 -10.29 -5.55 4.76
N HIS A 91 -9.20 -4.79 4.86
CA HIS A 91 -8.43 -4.31 3.70
C HIS A 91 -7.75 -5.46 2.95
N ASP A 92 -7.18 -6.42 3.67
CA ASP A 92 -6.61 -7.65 3.10
C ASP A 92 -7.65 -8.41 2.26
N LEU A 93 -8.89 -8.54 2.74
CA LEU A 93 -9.97 -9.14 1.95
C LEU A 93 -10.24 -8.34 0.66
N GLY A 94 -10.27 -7.01 0.75
CA GLY A 94 -10.41 -6.14 -0.42
C GLY A 94 -9.29 -6.40 -1.44
N TYR A 95 -8.05 -6.48 -0.97
CA TYR A 95 -6.89 -6.79 -1.81
C TYR A 95 -6.95 -8.19 -2.41
N ASP A 96 -7.41 -9.17 -1.64
CA ASP A 96 -7.61 -10.54 -2.10
C ASP A 96 -8.70 -10.64 -3.17
N LEU A 97 -9.74 -9.80 -3.14
CA LEU A 97 -10.71 -9.70 -4.23
C LEU A 97 -10.10 -9.17 -5.53
N LEU A 98 -9.14 -8.24 -5.44
CA LEU A 98 -8.42 -7.77 -6.63
C LEU A 98 -7.49 -8.86 -7.19
N ARG A 99 -6.84 -9.64 -6.31
CA ARG A 99 -6.05 -10.81 -6.72
C ARG A 99 -6.93 -11.89 -7.33
N TYR A 100 -8.09 -12.15 -6.73
CA TYR A 100 -9.11 -13.06 -7.25
C TYR A 100 -9.60 -12.64 -8.63
N ALA A 101 -9.94 -11.35 -8.83
CA ALA A 101 -10.31 -10.83 -10.15
C ALA A 101 -9.23 -11.12 -11.19
N ASN A 102 -7.97 -10.77 -10.88
CA ASN A 102 -6.86 -11.02 -11.77
C ASN A 102 -6.65 -12.52 -12.06
N ALA A 103 -6.76 -13.38 -11.05
CA ALA A 103 -6.61 -14.82 -11.18
C ALA A 103 -7.72 -15.48 -12.02
N THR A 104 -8.92 -14.92 -11.99
CA THR A 104 -10.08 -15.39 -12.76
C THR A 104 -10.24 -14.69 -14.11
N GLY A 105 -9.27 -13.85 -14.51
CA GLY A 105 -9.24 -13.17 -15.81
C GLY A 105 -10.14 -11.93 -15.89
N THR A 106 -10.63 -11.42 -14.76
CA THR A 106 -11.33 -10.14 -14.67
C THR A 106 -10.32 -9.00 -14.62
N THR A 107 -10.44 -8.04 -15.53
CA THR A 107 -9.64 -6.81 -15.48
C THR A 107 -9.93 -6.05 -14.19
N VAL A 108 -8.88 -5.72 -13.44
CA VAL A 108 -9.00 -4.88 -12.24
C VAL A 108 -9.03 -3.41 -12.66
N ASP A 109 -10.13 -2.73 -12.38
CA ASP A 109 -10.17 -1.27 -12.55
C ASP A 109 -9.48 -0.58 -11.35
N PRO A 110 -8.52 0.34 -11.62
CA PRO A 110 -7.87 1.16 -10.62
C PRO A 110 -8.76 1.85 -9.58
N GLN A 111 -10.03 2.17 -9.88
CA GLN A 111 -10.94 2.74 -8.87
C GLN A 111 -11.28 1.76 -7.72
N TRP A 112 -11.26 0.44 -7.94
CA TRP A 112 -11.57 -0.54 -6.90
C TRP A 112 -10.53 -0.50 -5.80
N ARG A 113 -9.24 -0.51 -6.18
CA ARG A 113 -8.14 -0.42 -5.22
C ARG A 113 -8.15 0.91 -4.46
N ARG A 114 -8.44 2.02 -5.13
CA ARG A 114 -8.58 3.33 -4.47
C ARG A 114 -9.73 3.35 -3.45
N ALA A 115 -10.86 2.74 -3.79
CA ALA A 115 -11.99 2.66 -2.87
C ALA A 115 -11.66 1.82 -1.63
N ILE A 116 -10.96 0.70 -1.82
CA ILE A 116 -10.47 -0.17 -0.73
C ILE A 116 -9.46 0.57 0.16
N ASP A 117 -8.48 1.26 -0.44
CA ASP A 117 -7.46 2.02 0.30
C ASP A 117 -8.09 3.21 1.08
N ALA A 118 -9.05 3.92 0.48
CA ALA A 118 -9.78 5.00 1.14
C ALA A 118 -10.67 4.50 2.29
N GLN A 119 -11.24 3.31 2.15
CA GLN A 119 -11.99 2.70 3.24
C GLN A 119 -11.08 2.32 4.42
N LEU A 120 -9.88 1.80 4.14
CA LEU A 120 -8.90 1.49 5.18
C LEU A 120 -8.53 2.75 5.96
N ASP A 121 -8.26 3.86 5.26
CA ASP A 121 -7.99 5.17 5.88
C ASP A 121 -9.12 5.60 6.81
N SER A 122 -10.36 5.62 6.32
CA SER A 122 -11.55 5.96 7.12
C SER A 122 -11.68 5.07 8.35
N ARG A 123 -11.54 3.75 8.21
CA ARG A 123 -11.73 2.80 9.31
C ARG A 123 -10.64 2.92 10.38
N MET A 124 -9.40 3.23 9.99
CA MET A 124 -8.32 3.49 10.96
C MET A 124 -8.61 4.76 11.77
N HIS A 125 -9.07 5.83 11.12
CA HIS A 125 -9.49 7.05 11.81
C HIS A 125 -10.69 6.80 12.74
N ASP A 126 -11.69 6.05 12.30
CA ASP A 126 -12.83 5.67 13.13
C ASP A 126 -12.40 4.86 14.37
N ALA A 127 -11.44 3.94 14.21
CA ALA A 127 -10.91 3.16 15.32
C ALA A 127 -10.26 4.04 16.40
N CYS A 128 -9.63 5.16 16.01
CA CYS A 128 -9.01 6.12 16.93
C CYS A 128 -10.03 6.84 17.83
N HIS A 129 -11.30 6.95 17.42
CA HIS A 129 -12.34 7.62 18.22
C HIS A 129 -12.63 6.93 19.55
N HIS A 130 -12.27 5.65 19.71
CA HIS A 130 -12.39 4.93 20.97
C HIS A 130 -11.43 5.44 22.07
N ARG A 131 -10.35 6.15 21.70
CA ARG A 131 -9.41 6.72 22.68
C ARG A 131 -10.00 7.96 23.32
N THR A 132 -10.16 7.94 24.65
CA THR A 132 -10.75 9.05 25.43
C THR A 132 -9.77 10.18 25.75
N ASP A 133 -8.48 9.90 25.76
CA ASP A 133 -7.42 10.91 25.94
C ASP A 133 -7.07 11.56 24.60
N ASP A 134 -7.10 12.89 24.54
CA ASP A 134 -6.88 13.66 23.32
C ASP A 134 -5.47 13.46 22.74
N GLY A 135 -4.44 13.37 23.60
CA GLY A 135 -3.07 13.17 23.15
C GLY A 135 -2.88 11.79 22.53
N SER A 136 -3.42 10.76 23.19
CA SER A 136 -3.44 9.38 22.69
C SER A 136 -4.22 9.24 21.39
N ARG A 137 -5.36 9.95 21.26
CA ARG A 137 -6.15 10.01 20.02
C ARG A 137 -5.36 10.64 18.88
N GLN A 138 -4.73 11.79 19.09
CA GLN A 138 -3.89 12.45 18.09
C GLN A 138 -2.73 11.57 17.60
N ILE A 139 -2.11 10.81 18.50
CA ILE A 139 -1.05 9.85 18.14
C ILE A 139 -1.61 8.71 17.27
N CYS A 140 -2.82 8.23 17.59
CA CYS A 140 -3.51 7.23 16.77
C CYS A 140 -3.83 7.76 15.37
N ASP A 141 -4.42 8.96 15.28
CA ASP A 141 -4.74 9.60 13.99
C ASP A 141 -3.48 9.82 13.15
N ALA A 142 -2.37 10.22 13.76
CA ALA A 142 -1.09 10.34 13.06
C ALA A 142 -0.60 8.98 12.52
N ALA A 143 -0.79 7.90 13.27
CA ALA A 143 -0.47 6.55 12.80
C ALA A 143 -1.37 6.12 11.62
N ALA A 144 -2.67 6.44 11.66
CA ALA A 144 -3.60 6.18 10.56
C ALA A 144 -3.15 6.89 9.27
N VAL A 145 -2.83 8.19 9.35
CA VAL A 145 -2.33 8.97 8.21
C VAL A 145 -1.06 8.36 7.61
N VAL A 146 -0.10 7.98 8.45
CA VAL A 146 1.16 7.37 7.99
C VAL A 146 0.90 6.03 7.29
N ALA A 147 0.06 5.17 7.88
CA ALA A 147 -0.27 3.88 7.32
C ALA A 147 -1.03 4.01 5.98
N ALA A 148 -2.07 4.85 5.92
CA ALA A 148 -2.83 5.12 4.70
C ALA A 148 -1.94 5.70 3.59
N THR A 149 -1.06 6.64 3.92
CA THR A 149 -0.11 7.22 2.96
C THR A 149 0.85 6.16 2.42
N ALA A 150 1.36 5.27 3.27
CA ALA A 150 2.26 4.20 2.85
C ALA A 150 1.57 3.23 1.88
N VAL A 151 0.31 2.86 2.17
CA VAL A 151 -0.51 2.02 1.30
C VAL A 151 -0.81 2.73 -0.02
N ASP A 152 -1.23 3.99 -0.02
CA ASP A 152 -1.54 4.74 -1.24
C ASP A 152 -0.31 4.92 -2.14
N LEU A 153 0.87 5.23 -1.57
CA LEU A 153 2.13 5.30 -2.33
C LEU A 153 2.50 3.94 -2.95
N ASN A 154 2.28 2.85 -2.23
CA ASN A 154 2.48 1.49 -2.73
C ASN A 154 1.51 1.17 -3.87
N SER A 155 0.23 1.53 -3.71
CA SER A 155 -0.81 1.39 -4.73
C SER A 155 -0.50 2.20 -5.97
N TRP A 156 -0.10 3.46 -5.81
CA TRP A 156 0.32 4.33 -6.91
C TRP A 156 1.52 3.73 -7.68
N ARG A 157 2.55 3.25 -6.97
CA ARG A 157 3.70 2.57 -7.60
C ARG A 157 3.26 1.37 -8.45
N GLN A 158 2.24 0.65 -7.98
CA GLN A 158 1.65 -0.50 -8.68
C GLN A 158 0.50 -0.11 -9.64
N SER A 159 0.38 1.17 -10.01
CA SER A 159 -0.66 1.70 -10.90
C SER A 159 -2.10 1.37 -10.47
N PHE A 160 -2.30 1.14 -9.16
CA PHE A 160 -3.57 0.73 -8.55
C PHE A 160 -4.14 -0.59 -9.10
N GLY A 161 -3.30 -1.46 -9.69
CA GLY A 161 -3.71 -2.79 -10.13
C GLY A 161 -3.83 -3.81 -8.99
N ALA A 162 -4.04 -5.08 -9.33
CA ALA A 162 -4.03 -6.17 -8.35
C ALA A 162 -2.72 -6.16 -7.53
N PRO A 163 -2.78 -6.20 -6.19
CA PRO A 163 -1.59 -6.13 -5.34
C PRO A 163 -0.66 -7.32 -5.58
N VAL A 164 0.58 -7.03 -5.99
CA VAL A 164 1.64 -8.03 -6.16
C VAL A 164 2.45 -8.18 -4.89
N ALA A 165 2.82 -9.41 -4.55
CA ALA A 165 3.75 -9.68 -3.46
C ALA A 165 5.14 -9.18 -3.88
N GLU A 166 5.69 -8.24 -3.12
CA GLU A 166 7.07 -7.80 -3.30
C GLU A 166 7.94 -8.42 -2.22
N PRO A 167 9.16 -8.88 -2.53
CA PRO A 167 10.10 -9.22 -1.49
C PRO A 167 10.34 -7.96 -0.64
N ALA A 168 10.44 -8.09 0.68
CA ALA A 168 10.69 -6.99 1.64
C ALA A 168 12.06 -6.27 1.46
N MET A 169 12.65 -6.39 0.28
CA MET A 169 14.02 -6.06 -0.11
C MET A 169 14.24 -4.64 -0.66
N PRO A 170 13.49 -3.57 -0.29
CA PRO A 170 14.01 -2.21 -0.45
C PRO A 170 14.61 -1.64 0.85
N LEU A 171 14.08 -1.98 2.03
CA LEU A 171 14.46 -1.34 3.29
C LEU A 171 15.91 -1.65 3.74
N THR A 172 16.40 -2.85 3.42
CA THR A 172 17.77 -3.28 3.73
C THR A 172 18.80 -2.47 2.93
N LEU A 173 18.52 -2.17 1.67
CA LEU A 173 19.41 -1.39 0.80
C LEU A 173 19.48 0.08 1.22
N PHE A 174 18.34 0.70 1.54
CA PHE A 174 18.32 2.08 2.05
C PHE A 174 19.02 2.19 3.41
N GLY A 175 18.79 1.23 4.32
CA GLY A 175 19.49 1.17 5.61
C GLY A 175 21.00 1.00 5.47
N ALA A 176 21.46 0.15 4.54
CA ALA A 176 22.88 -0.06 4.28
C ALA A 176 23.56 1.19 3.70
N VAL A 177 22.90 1.91 2.78
CA VAL A 177 23.42 3.16 2.21
C VAL A 177 23.50 4.26 3.27
N LEU A 178 22.50 4.41 4.13
CA LEU A 178 22.52 5.38 5.22
C LEU A 178 23.62 5.06 6.26
N ALA A 179 23.77 3.79 6.63
CA ALA A 179 24.83 3.36 7.54
C ALA A 179 26.23 3.62 6.94
N LEU A 180 26.43 3.32 5.66
CA LEU A 180 27.70 3.53 4.96
C LEU A 180 28.04 5.02 4.84
N THR A 181 27.06 5.87 4.52
CA THR A 181 27.28 7.32 4.43
C THR A 181 27.63 7.94 5.79
N LEU A 182 26.96 7.53 6.88
CA LEU A 182 27.31 7.94 8.24
C LEU A 182 28.70 7.45 8.66
N LEU A 183 29.07 6.22 8.29
CA LEU A 183 30.39 5.66 8.56
C LEU A 183 31.48 6.47 7.85
N ILE A 184 31.32 6.73 6.55
CA ILE A 184 32.26 7.54 5.76
C ILE A 184 32.41 8.94 6.36
N ALA A 185 31.29 9.61 6.69
CA ALA A 185 31.31 10.93 7.31
C ALA A 185 32.08 10.93 8.65
N SER A 186 31.89 9.89 9.48
CA SER A 186 32.59 9.75 10.76
C SER A 186 34.10 9.54 10.60
N VAL A 187 34.51 8.75 9.60
CA VAL A 187 35.92 8.50 9.27
C VAL A 187 36.57 9.79 8.76
N VAL A 188 35.94 10.50 7.82
CA VAL A 188 36.45 11.78 7.30
C VAL A 188 36.59 12.82 8.42
N ALA A 189 35.60 12.91 9.33
CA ALA A 189 35.67 13.82 10.47
C ALA A 189 36.81 13.48 11.44
N ARG A 190 37.10 12.19 11.66
CA ARG A 190 38.24 11.74 12.48
C ARG A 190 39.58 12.05 11.81
N TYR A 191 39.72 11.75 10.52
CA TYR A 191 40.95 12.08 9.76
C TYR A 191 41.25 13.57 9.80
N ARG A 192 40.24 14.43 9.58
CA ARG A 192 40.41 15.88 9.66
C ARG A 192 40.88 16.37 11.04
N ARG A 193 40.40 15.78 12.13
CA ARG A 193 40.85 16.13 13.49
C ARG A 193 42.30 15.72 13.74
N VAL A 194 42.69 14.53 13.31
CA VAL A 194 44.07 14.03 13.48
C VAL A 194 45.06 14.88 12.68
N SER A 195 44.73 15.22 11.43
CA SER A 195 45.56 16.08 10.58
C SER A 195 45.71 17.53 11.09
N MET A 196 44.81 18.00 11.97
CA MET A 196 44.87 19.34 12.55
C MET A 196 45.64 19.41 13.88
N THR A 197 46.23 18.32 14.36
CA THR A 197 47.10 18.37 15.56
C THR A 197 48.46 18.97 15.15
N PRO A 198 48.82 20.19 15.58
CA PRO A 198 50.09 20.79 15.16
C PRO A 198 51.24 20.04 15.82
N THR A 199 52.25 19.66 15.03
CA THR A 199 53.54 19.20 15.54
C THR A 199 54.12 20.30 16.41
N ARG A 200 54.16 20.10 17.73
CA ARG A 200 54.82 21.00 18.68
C ARG A 200 56.30 21.03 18.32
N THR A 201 56.73 22.09 17.64
CA THR A 201 58.13 22.38 17.36
C THR A 201 58.85 22.62 18.68
N ASP A 202 59.66 21.66 19.09
CA ASP A 202 60.60 21.82 20.19
C ASP A 202 61.77 22.66 19.68
N ARG A 203 61.81 23.95 20.04
CA ARG A 203 62.98 24.81 19.85
C ARG A 203 63.79 24.81 21.15
N ARG A 204 64.98 24.20 21.10
CA ARG A 204 66.11 24.57 21.95
C ARG A 204 66.91 25.69 21.31
#